data_AF-A0A1S4HEX4-F1
#
_entry.id   AF-A0A1S4HEX4-F1
#
_cell.length_a   1.000
_cell.length_b   1.000
_cell.length_c   1.000
_cell.angle_alpha   90.00
_cell.angle_beta   90.00
_cell.angle_gamma   90.00
#
_symmetry.space_group_name_H-M   'P 1'
#
loop_
_entity.id
_entity.type
_entity.pdbx_description
1 polymer ?
#
loop_
_entity_poly.entity_id
_entity_poly.type
_entity_poly.pdbx_seq_one_letter_code
_entity_poly.pdbx_strand_id
1 'polypeptide(L)'
;MGLFDKLANMLKMKKEQINILVVGLNNSGKSTIVNHFKNPNERTSIMVPTVGFSVERFENQGVFFTAFDMSGATRYRSLWEHHFKSCQGIVFVIDSSDRMRLVVVKDELEILLQHPDIANRRVPILFFANKMDCTDALSSVKIAAGLGLEKIKDKPWHISSSNALTGEGLQDGVQWMVHQIRECVANSKEHR
;
A
#
# COMPACT_ATOMS: atom_id res chain seq x y z
N MET A 1 12.34 25.28 -32.27
CA MET A 1 12.23 24.07 -31.43
C MET A 1 11.11 23.22 -31.98
N GLY A 2 11.49 22.10 -32.58
CA GLY A 2 10.76 21.48 -33.68
C GLY A 2 9.69 20.49 -33.24
N LEU A 3 8.83 20.10 -34.18
CA LEU A 3 7.87 19.01 -34.03
C LEU A 3 8.53 17.71 -33.55
N PHE A 4 9.80 17.51 -33.89
CA PHE A 4 10.66 16.42 -33.41
C PHE A 4 10.97 16.48 -31.90
N ASP A 5 11.11 17.66 -31.30
CA ASP A 5 11.30 17.78 -29.84
C ASP A 5 10.00 17.46 -29.09
N LYS A 6 8.84 17.83 -29.68
CA LYS A 6 7.52 17.46 -29.16
C LYS A 6 7.26 15.95 -29.29
N LEU A 7 7.62 15.35 -30.43
CA LEU A 7 7.54 13.90 -30.66
C LEU A 7 8.53 13.14 -29.78
N ALA A 8 9.76 13.62 -29.63
CA ALA A 8 10.76 13.03 -28.74
C ALA A 8 10.36 13.15 -27.27
N ASN A 9 9.75 14.26 -26.85
CA ASN A 9 9.18 14.39 -25.51
C ASN A 9 7.93 13.49 -25.30
N MET A 10 7.10 13.33 -26.33
CA MET A 10 5.97 12.39 -26.32
C MET A 10 6.43 10.93 -26.26
N LEU A 11 7.53 10.59 -26.95
CA LEU A 11 8.18 9.26 -26.93
C LEU A 11 9.06 9.03 -25.69
N LYS A 12 9.54 10.10 -25.02
CA LYS A 12 10.32 10.08 -23.77
C LYS A 12 9.48 10.26 -22.51
N MET A 13 8.14 10.17 -22.58
CA MET A 13 7.32 10.07 -21.37
C MET A 13 7.68 8.76 -20.66
N LYS A 14 8.69 8.81 -19.79
CA LYS A 14 9.10 7.71 -18.93
C LYS A 14 7.87 7.38 -18.09
N LYS A 15 7.24 6.24 -18.40
CA LYS A 15 6.12 5.70 -17.65
C LYS A 15 6.45 5.77 -16.16
N GLU A 16 5.59 6.46 -15.40
CA GLU A 16 5.81 6.65 -13.96
C GLU A 16 5.81 5.28 -13.29
N GLN A 17 6.86 4.99 -12.53
CA GLN A 17 7.02 3.72 -11.83
C GLN A 17 7.06 3.97 -10.33
N ILE A 18 6.25 3.22 -9.59
CA ILE A 18 6.14 3.32 -8.13
C ILE A 18 6.35 1.94 -7.52
N ASN A 19 7.31 1.85 -6.61
CA ASN A 19 7.53 0.68 -5.77
C ASN A 19 6.74 0.82 -4.48
N ILE A 20 5.80 -0.08 -4.22
CA ILE A 20 5.01 -0.10 -2.98
C ILE A 20 5.29 -1.37 -2.18
N LEU A 21 5.27 -1.23 -0.87
CA LEU A 21 5.31 -2.35 0.07
C LEU A 21 3.89 -2.64 0.54
N VAL A 22 3.42 -3.88 0.41
CA VAL A 22 2.08 -4.29 0.86
C VAL A 22 2.21 -5.22 2.06
N VAL A 23 1.76 -4.76 3.23
CA VAL A 23 1.98 -5.40 4.54
C VAL A 23 0.70 -5.41 5.38
N GLY A 24 0.73 -6.15 6.49
CA GLY A 24 -0.42 -6.44 7.34
C GLY A 24 -0.51 -7.92 7.69
N LEU A 25 -1.33 -8.27 8.68
CA LEU A 25 -1.39 -9.64 9.21
C LEU A 25 -1.84 -10.67 8.16
N ASN A 26 -1.53 -11.94 8.40
CA ASN A 26 -2.04 -13.03 7.57
C ASN A 26 -3.58 -12.97 7.51
N ASN A 27 -4.14 -13.32 6.34
CA ASN A 27 -5.57 -13.26 6.06
C ASN A 27 -6.20 -11.85 5.99
N SER A 28 -5.43 -10.76 6.03
CA SER A 28 -6.01 -9.40 5.88
C SER A 28 -6.51 -9.07 4.47
N GLY A 29 -6.09 -9.83 3.46
CA GLY A 29 -6.52 -9.66 2.06
C GLY A 29 -5.52 -8.93 1.16
N LYS A 30 -4.24 -8.81 1.56
CA LYS A 30 -3.17 -8.17 0.78
C LYS A 30 -3.09 -8.67 -0.66
N SER A 31 -2.88 -9.97 -0.86
CA SER A 31 -2.77 -10.59 -2.19
C SER A 31 -4.05 -10.42 -3.00
N THR A 32 -5.22 -10.44 -2.35
CA THR A 32 -6.51 -10.18 -3.00
C THR A 32 -6.60 -8.75 -3.53
N ILE A 33 -6.18 -7.75 -2.75
CA ILE A 33 -6.13 -6.34 -3.18
C ILE A 33 -5.17 -6.18 -4.36
N VAL A 34 -3.95 -6.72 -4.26
CA VAL A 34 -2.96 -6.62 -5.34
C VAL A 34 -3.48 -7.29 -6.61
N ASN A 35 -4.08 -8.47 -6.49
CA ASN A 35 -4.69 -9.19 -7.60
C ASN A 35 -5.86 -8.43 -8.24
N HIS A 36 -6.62 -7.66 -7.46
CA HIS A 36 -7.70 -6.83 -8.00
C HIS A 36 -7.18 -5.81 -9.03
N PHE A 37 -6.00 -5.25 -8.82
CA PHE A 37 -5.41 -4.28 -9.76
C PHE A 37 -4.76 -4.90 -11.00
N LYS A 38 -4.56 -6.22 -11.04
CA LYS A 38 -4.02 -6.89 -12.22
C LYS A 38 -5.06 -6.91 -13.35
N ASN A 39 -4.56 -7.04 -14.58
CA ASN A 39 -5.39 -7.27 -15.75
C ASN A 39 -6.33 -8.46 -15.50
N PRO A 40 -7.63 -8.41 -15.89
CA PRO A 40 -8.58 -9.49 -15.64
C PRO A 40 -8.07 -10.88 -16.03
N ASN A 41 -7.32 -10.98 -17.12
CA ASN A 41 -6.75 -12.24 -17.64
C ASN A 41 -5.56 -12.77 -16.81
N GLU A 42 -4.96 -11.95 -15.97
CA GLU A 42 -3.83 -12.30 -15.10
C GLU A 42 -4.27 -12.52 -13.64
N ARG A 43 -5.55 -12.29 -13.34
CA ARG A 43 -6.09 -12.46 -11.99
C ARG A 43 -6.16 -13.93 -11.64
N THR A 44 -5.69 -14.27 -10.45
CA THR A 44 -5.85 -15.63 -9.90
C THR A 44 -7.19 -15.73 -9.17
N SER A 45 -7.96 -16.78 -9.45
CA SER A 45 -9.27 -17.01 -8.82
C SER A 45 -9.17 -17.55 -7.40
N ILE A 46 -8.08 -18.28 -7.09
CA ILE A 46 -7.84 -18.89 -5.77
C ILE A 46 -6.61 -18.24 -5.16
N MET A 47 -6.80 -17.53 -4.05
CA MET A 47 -5.70 -16.96 -3.26
C MET A 47 -5.19 -17.98 -2.25
N VAL A 48 -3.91 -18.33 -2.35
CA VAL A 48 -3.22 -19.16 -1.36
C VAL A 48 -2.40 -18.27 -0.41
N PRO A 49 -2.18 -18.67 0.86
CA PRO A 49 -1.33 -17.90 1.77
C PRO A 49 0.08 -17.71 1.21
N THR A 50 0.54 -16.45 1.13
CA THR A 50 1.87 -16.09 0.65
C THR A 50 2.96 -16.63 1.57
N VAL A 51 3.99 -17.26 0.99
CA VAL A 51 5.20 -17.71 1.67
C VAL A 51 6.32 -16.71 1.37
N GLY A 52 6.87 -16.08 2.41
CA GLY A 52 7.88 -15.04 2.24
C GLY A 52 7.29 -13.75 1.64
N PHE A 53 7.34 -13.62 0.32
CA PHE A 53 6.78 -12.49 -0.44
C PHE A 53 6.52 -12.87 -1.90
N SER A 54 5.72 -12.07 -2.61
CA SER A 54 5.64 -12.05 -4.07
C SER A 54 5.89 -10.65 -4.62
N VAL A 55 6.29 -10.57 -5.89
CA VAL A 55 6.48 -9.30 -6.60
C VAL A 55 5.49 -9.24 -7.74
N GLU A 56 4.47 -8.41 -7.57
CA GLU A 56 3.40 -8.23 -8.55
C GLU A 56 3.57 -6.89 -9.27
N ARG A 57 3.29 -6.87 -10.57
CA ARG A 57 3.35 -5.66 -11.37
C ARG A 57 1.99 -5.42 -12.01
N PHE A 58 1.51 -4.19 -11.92
CA PHE A 58 0.23 -3.79 -12.52
C PHE A 58 0.27 -2.32 -12.94
N GLU A 59 -0.62 -1.96 -13.85
CA GLU A 59 -0.84 -0.58 -14.27
C GLU A 59 -2.17 -0.08 -13.69
N ASN A 60 -2.16 1.11 -13.09
CA ASN A 60 -3.38 1.79 -12.66
C ASN A 60 -3.31 3.25 -13.09
N GLN A 61 -4.27 3.69 -13.92
CA GLN A 61 -4.38 5.08 -14.40
C GLN A 61 -3.07 5.67 -14.95
N GLY A 62 -2.33 4.89 -15.74
CA GLY A 62 -1.06 5.31 -16.37
C GLY A 62 0.17 5.25 -15.46
N VAL A 63 0.03 4.77 -14.22
CA VAL A 63 1.12 4.54 -13.27
C VAL A 63 1.41 3.04 -13.16
N PHE A 64 2.69 2.69 -13.25
CA PHE A 64 3.16 1.30 -13.18
C PHE A 64 3.63 0.99 -11.77
N PHE A 65 2.93 0.09 -11.10
CA PHE A 65 3.28 -0.35 -9.77
C PHE A 65 4.15 -1.59 -9.80
N THR A 66 5.16 -1.63 -8.94
CA THR A 66 5.79 -2.87 -8.47
C THR A 66 5.43 -3.02 -7.01
N ALA A 67 4.54 -3.98 -6.71
CA ALA A 67 4.08 -4.27 -5.37
C ALA A 67 4.85 -5.45 -4.78
N PHE A 68 5.53 -5.22 -3.67
CA PHE A 68 6.10 -6.27 -2.84
C PHE A 68 5.03 -6.74 -1.85
N ASP A 69 4.29 -7.80 -2.21
CA ASP A 69 3.25 -8.39 -1.37
C ASP A 69 3.88 -9.33 -0.34
N MET A 70 3.95 -8.87 0.89
CA MET A 70 4.66 -9.57 1.95
C MET A 70 3.76 -10.56 2.67
N SER A 71 4.31 -11.69 3.11
CA SER A 71 3.57 -12.59 3.99
C SER A 71 3.27 -11.92 5.33
N GLY A 72 2.03 -12.07 5.80
CA GLY A 72 1.60 -11.59 7.11
C GLY A 72 1.71 -12.62 8.23
N ALA A 73 2.18 -13.84 7.92
CA ALA A 73 2.36 -14.89 8.91
C ALA A 73 3.52 -14.53 9.84
N THR A 74 3.35 -14.73 11.15
CA THR A 74 4.29 -14.26 12.17
C THR A 74 5.75 -14.60 11.87
N ARG A 75 6.02 -15.83 11.41
CA ARG A 75 7.37 -16.31 11.08
C ARG A 75 8.07 -15.58 9.91
N TYR A 76 7.34 -14.79 9.13
CA TYR A 76 7.85 -14.09 7.94
C TYR A 76 7.81 -12.56 8.06
N ARG A 77 7.29 -11.99 9.16
CA ARG A 77 7.13 -10.53 9.27
C ARG A 77 8.46 -9.78 9.29
N SER A 78 9.52 -10.40 9.81
CA SER A 78 10.89 -9.83 9.73
C SER A 78 11.34 -9.56 8.30
N LEU A 79 10.81 -10.28 7.29
CA LEU A 79 11.19 -10.06 5.89
C LEU A 79 10.69 -8.72 5.34
N TRP A 80 9.74 -8.05 6.00
CA TRP A 80 9.25 -6.73 5.57
C TRP A 80 10.38 -5.71 5.49
N GLU A 81 11.35 -5.80 6.40
CA GLU A 81 12.43 -4.83 6.53
C GLU A 81 13.35 -4.76 5.30
N HIS A 82 13.46 -5.88 4.55
CA HIS A 82 14.26 -5.95 3.33
C HIS A 82 13.81 -4.99 2.23
N HIS A 83 12.56 -4.51 2.30
CA HIS A 83 11.97 -3.60 1.30
C HIS A 83 11.72 -2.20 1.84
N PHE A 84 12.00 -1.91 3.11
CA PHE A 84 11.76 -0.59 3.70
C PHE A 84 12.53 0.51 2.98
N LYS A 85 13.84 0.34 2.74
CA LYS A 85 14.69 1.35 2.08
C LYS A 85 14.21 1.77 0.69
N SER A 86 13.65 0.83 -0.08
CA SER A 86 13.35 1.03 -1.50
C SER A 86 11.88 1.36 -1.79
N CYS A 87 10.97 1.17 -0.83
CA CYS A 87 9.56 1.49 -1.03
C CYS A 87 9.32 3.01 -1.10
N GLN A 88 8.43 3.44 -1.99
CA GLN A 88 7.99 4.82 -2.15
C GLN A 88 6.66 5.08 -1.43
N GLY A 89 5.90 4.03 -1.13
CA GLY A 89 4.69 4.06 -0.33
C GLY A 89 4.43 2.70 0.32
N ILE A 90 3.65 2.71 1.40
CA ILE A 90 3.26 1.51 2.13
C ILE A 90 1.75 1.35 2.08
N VAL A 91 1.27 0.20 1.63
CA VAL A 91 -0.12 -0.22 1.75
C VAL A 91 -0.22 -1.15 2.96
N PHE A 92 -0.91 -0.73 4.00
CA PHE A 92 -1.12 -1.50 5.22
C PHE A 92 -2.56 -2.03 5.24
N VAL A 93 -2.74 -3.33 5.09
CA VAL A 93 -4.05 -3.96 4.95
C VAL A 93 -4.50 -4.59 6.27
N ILE A 94 -5.68 -4.18 6.73
CA ILE A 94 -6.28 -4.55 8.01
C ILE A 94 -7.57 -5.31 7.73
N ASP A 95 -7.76 -6.45 8.40
CA ASP A 95 -9.05 -7.14 8.41
C ASP A 95 -10.00 -6.42 9.37
N SER A 96 -11.00 -5.72 8.83
CA SER A 96 -11.93 -4.93 9.65
C SER A 96 -12.85 -5.80 10.51
N SER A 97 -13.03 -7.08 10.14
CA SER A 97 -13.84 -8.03 10.90
C SER A 97 -13.08 -8.63 12.09
N ASP A 98 -11.75 -8.56 12.08
CA ASP A 98 -10.89 -9.21 13.09
C ASP A 98 -10.53 -8.27 14.23
N ARG A 99 -11.51 -8.03 15.10
CA ARG A 99 -11.37 -7.11 16.24
C ARG A 99 -10.29 -7.56 17.23
N MET A 100 -10.13 -8.87 17.43
CA MET A 100 -9.18 -9.43 18.39
C MET A 100 -7.74 -9.17 17.99
N ARG A 101 -7.43 -9.24 16.68
CA ARG A 101 -6.07 -9.02 16.19
C ARG A 101 -5.71 -7.55 15.96
N LEU A 102 -6.61 -6.59 16.22
CA LEU A 102 -6.27 -5.16 16.13
C LEU A 102 -5.13 -4.75 17.07
N VAL A 103 -5.00 -5.38 18.24
CA VAL A 103 -3.85 -5.14 19.13
C VAL A 103 -2.54 -5.55 18.46
N VAL A 104 -2.52 -6.70 17.78
CA VAL A 104 -1.35 -7.18 17.03
C VAL A 104 -1.08 -6.29 15.83
N VAL A 105 -2.12 -5.79 15.14
CA VAL A 105 -1.96 -4.81 14.05
C VAL A 105 -1.26 -3.56 14.56
N LYS A 106 -1.67 -3.06 15.73
CA LYS A 106 -1.07 -1.88 16.35
C LYS A 106 0.40 -2.10 16.67
N ASP A 107 0.74 -3.22 17.32
CA ASP A 107 2.13 -3.54 17.66
C ASP A 107 3.02 -3.63 16.40
N GLU A 108 2.55 -4.29 15.35
CA GLU A 108 3.28 -4.41 14.08
C GLU A 108 3.41 -3.07 13.34
N LEU A 109 2.40 -2.19 13.44
CA LEU A 109 2.47 -0.83 12.91
C LEU A 109 3.50 0.00 13.67
N GLU A 110 3.54 -0.09 15.00
CA GLU A 110 4.53 0.61 15.82
C GLU A 110 5.95 0.15 15.51
N ILE A 111 6.19 -1.16 15.38
CA ILE A 111 7.49 -1.72 14.96
C ILE A 111 7.90 -1.19 13.58
N LEU A 112 6.98 -1.19 12.61
CA LEU A 112 7.24 -0.67 11.27
C LEU A 112 7.60 0.82 11.29
N LEU A 113 6.86 1.63 12.05
CA LEU A 113 7.07 3.08 12.12
C LEU A 113 8.39 3.45 12.81
N GLN A 114 8.81 2.67 13.81
CA GLN A 114 10.05 2.89 14.56
C GLN A 114 11.31 2.39 13.82
N HIS A 115 11.15 1.56 12.80
CA HIS A 115 12.30 1.02 12.07
C HIS A 115 13.14 2.15 11.44
N PRO A 116 14.49 2.16 11.56
CA PRO A 116 15.34 3.28 11.12
C PRO A 116 15.16 3.70 9.65
N ASP A 117 14.89 2.73 8.77
CA ASP A 117 14.66 2.92 7.33
C ASP A 117 13.26 3.49 6.98
N ILE A 118 12.36 3.58 7.97
CA ILE A 118 11.02 4.17 7.83
C ILE A 118 10.90 5.43 8.68
N ALA A 119 11.34 5.39 9.94
CA ALA A 119 11.25 6.49 10.90
C ALA A 119 11.77 7.81 10.31
N ASN A 120 12.93 7.79 9.66
CA ASN A 120 13.59 8.98 9.13
C ASN A 120 13.11 9.41 7.73
N ARG A 121 12.05 8.81 7.19
CA ARG A 121 11.57 9.07 5.82
C ARG A 121 10.09 9.45 5.82
N ARG A 122 9.74 10.46 5.03
CA ARG A 122 8.35 10.88 4.79
C ARG A 122 7.69 9.96 3.74
N VAL A 123 7.54 8.68 4.06
CA VAL A 123 6.90 7.68 3.19
C VAL A 123 5.39 7.68 3.42
N PRO A 124 4.55 7.90 2.40
CA PRO A 124 3.10 7.83 2.54
C PRO A 124 2.60 6.43 2.93
N ILE A 125 1.63 6.38 3.84
CA ILE A 125 1.02 5.12 4.30
C ILE A 125 -0.48 5.12 4.00
N LEU A 126 -0.91 4.23 3.11
CA LEU A 126 -2.32 3.96 2.84
C LEU A 126 -2.78 2.77 3.67
N PHE A 127 -3.77 2.98 4.52
CA PHE A 127 -4.44 1.92 5.26
C PHE A 127 -5.68 1.47 4.51
N PHE A 128 -5.81 0.17 4.30
CA PHE A 128 -7.08 -0.42 3.87
C PHE A 128 -7.75 -1.10 5.06
N ALA A 129 -8.88 -0.54 5.49
CA ALA A 129 -9.84 -1.20 6.36
C ALA A 129 -10.66 -2.17 5.49
N ASN A 130 -10.10 -3.36 5.26
CA ASN A 130 -10.60 -4.33 4.29
C ASN A 130 -11.70 -5.24 4.87
N LYS A 131 -12.41 -5.95 3.99
CA LYS A 131 -13.52 -6.87 4.29
C LYS A 131 -14.75 -6.18 4.87
N MET A 132 -15.10 -5.02 4.32
CA MET A 132 -16.28 -4.26 4.73
C MET A 132 -17.62 -4.96 4.41
N ASP A 133 -17.59 -6.05 3.63
CA ASP A 133 -18.72 -6.96 3.41
C ASP A 133 -19.07 -7.83 4.63
N CYS A 134 -18.15 -7.97 5.59
CA CYS A 134 -18.41 -8.75 6.80
C CYS A 134 -19.33 -7.98 7.76
N THR A 135 -20.31 -8.68 8.34
CA THR A 135 -21.30 -8.10 9.28
C THR A 135 -20.66 -7.43 10.50
N ASP A 136 -19.51 -7.95 10.94
CA ASP A 136 -18.79 -7.45 12.11
C ASP A 136 -17.67 -6.44 11.80
N ALA A 137 -17.57 -5.98 10.54
CA ALA A 137 -16.55 -5.04 10.11
C ALA A 137 -16.58 -3.73 10.90
N LEU A 138 -15.43 -3.35 11.45
CA LEU A 138 -15.22 -2.05 12.05
C LEU A 138 -15.07 -0.99 10.96
N SER A 139 -15.75 0.14 11.14
CA SER A 139 -15.55 1.32 10.28
C SER A 139 -14.09 1.79 10.32
N SER A 140 -13.62 2.38 9.22
CA SER A 140 -12.30 3.03 9.13
C SER A 140 -12.02 4.00 10.28
N VAL A 141 -13.01 4.78 10.72
CA VAL A 141 -12.88 5.73 11.85
C VAL A 141 -12.51 5.02 13.15
N LYS A 142 -13.19 3.91 13.47
CA LYS A 142 -12.90 3.10 14.68
C LYS A 142 -11.53 2.45 14.61
N ILE A 143 -11.13 1.95 13.43
CA ILE A 143 -9.80 1.37 13.23
C ILE A 143 -8.72 2.45 13.41
N ALA A 144 -8.91 3.63 12.80
CA ALA A 144 -7.96 4.73 12.92
C ALA A 144 -7.75 5.14 14.38
N ALA A 145 -8.83 5.29 15.15
CA ALA A 145 -8.77 5.60 16.57
C ALA A 145 -8.12 4.46 17.39
N GLY A 146 -8.47 3.20 17.09
CA GLY A 146 -7.91 2.03 17.79
C GLY A 146 -6.41 1.85 17.57
N LEU A 147 -5.91 2.19 16.39
CA LEU A 147 -4.49 2.17 16.04
C LEU A 147 -3.74 3.45 16.45
N GLY A 148 -4.46 4.51 16.80
CA GLY A 148 -3.86 5.81 17.14
C GLY A 148 -3.21 6.49 15.93
N LEU A 149 -3.79 6.35 14.74
CA LEU A 149 -3.20 6.90 13.50
C LEU A 149 -3.01 8.42 13.55
N GLU A 150 -3.82 9.12 14.34
CA GLU A 150 -3.68 10.56 14.57
C GLU A 150 -2.34 10.96 15.19
N LYS A 151 -1.61 10.02 15.81
CA LYS A 151 -0.29 10.26 16.39
C LYS A 151 0.83 10.26 15.34
N ILE A 152 0.58 9.73 14.16
CA ILE A 152 1.52 9.78 13.03
C ILE A 152 1.47 11.19 12.45
N LYS A 153 2.49 12.01 12.74
CA LYS A 153 2.57 13.42 12.33
C LYS A 153 3.62 13.70 11.26
N ASP A 154 4.60 12.82 11.15
CA ASP A 154 5.79 12.96 10.31
C ASP A 154 5.63 12.34 8.91
N LYS A 155 4.53 11.62 8.67
CA LYS A 155 4.22 10.95 7.40
C LYS A 155 2.78 11.21 7.00
N PRO A 156 2.49 11.46 5.71
CA PRO A 156 1.12 11.52 5.25
C PRO A 156 0.50 10.12 5.31
N TRP A 157 -0.74 10.04 5.79
CA TRP A 157 -1.48 8.79 5.82
C TRP A 157 -2.95 9.01 5.45
N HIS A 158 -3.59 7.95 4.97
CA HIS A 158 -5.02 7.90 4.71
C HIS A 158 -5.56 6.50 5.00
N ILE A 159 -6.82 6.41 5.41
CA ILE A 159 -7.50 5.15 5.62
C ILE A 159 -8.76 5.08 4.77
N SER A 160 -8.85 4.06 3.93
CA SER A 160 -10.01 3.78 3.10
C SER A 160 -10.70 2.50 3.57
N SER A 161 -12.03 2.54 3.70
CA SER A 161 -12.85 1.35 3.82
C SER A 161 -12.84 0.61 2.49
N SER A 162 -12.58 -0.70 2.49
CA SER A 162 -12.43 -1.45 1.25
C SER A 162 -13.04 -2.85 1.27
N ASN A 163 -13.35 -3.32 0.08
CA ASN A 163 -13.64 -4.72 -0.19
C ASN A 163 -12.76 -5.21 -1.35
N ALA A 164 -11.77 -6.04 -1.03
CA ALA A 164 -10.84 -6.57 -2.02
C ALA A 164 -11.49 -7.47 -3.10
N LEU A 165 -12.63 -8.08 -2.80
CA LEU A 165 -13.35 -8.96 -3.72
C LEU A 165 -14.09 -8.15 -4.78
N THR A 166 -14.77 -7.08 -4.38
CA THR A 166 -15.56 -6.23 -5.30
C THR A 166 -14.76 -5.09 -5.89
N GLY A 167 -13.69 -4.65 -5.23
CA GLY A 167 -12.90 -3.48 -5.61
C GLY A 167 -13.35 -2.17 -4.96
N GLU A 168 -14.43 -2.20 -4.19
CA GLU A 168 -14.97 -1.01 -3.54
C GLU A 168 -13.92 -0.37 -2.62
N GLY A 169 -13.78 0.96 -2.73
CA GLY A 169 -12.87 1.78 -1.94
C GLY A 169 -11.37 1.64 -2.28
N LEU A 170 -10.98 0.70 -3.16
CA LEU A 170 -9.59 0.49 -3.53
C LEU A 170 -9.03 1.62 -4.39
N GLN A 171 -9.83 2.07 -5.38
CA GLN A 171 -9.36 3.06 -6.36
C GLN A 171 -9.02 4.39 -5.68
N ASP A 172 -9.91 4.90 -4.84
CA ASP A 172 -9.73 6.19 -4.14
C ASP A 172 -8.49 6.17 -3.24
N GLY A 173 -8.26 5.04 -2.54
CA GLY A 173 -7.08 4.85 -1.71
C GLY A 173 -5.78 4.90 -2.53
N VAL A 174 -5.73 4.18 -3.65
CA VAL A 174 -4.53 4.19 -4.52
C VAL A 174 -4.31 5.54 -5.19
N GLN A 175 -5.38 6.24 -5.59
CA GLN A 175 -5.28 7.60 -6.13
C GLN A 175 -4.67 8.56 -5.11
N TRP A 176 -5.13 8.52 -3.86
CA TRP A 176 -4.54 9.30 -2.77
C TRP A 176 -3.05 8.98 -2.59
N MET A 177 -2.68 7.70 -2.61
CA MET A 177 -1.28 7.28 -2.47
C MET A 177 -0.41 7.82 -3.60
N VAL A 178 -0.84 7.70 -4.87
CA VAL A 178 -0.10 8.23 -6.02
C VAL A 178 0.13 9.73 -5.88
N HIS A 179 -0.91 10.46 -5.49
CA HIS A 179 -0.80 11.90 -5.28
C HIS A 179 0.24 12.24 -4.20
N GLN A 180 0.19 11.58 -3.05
CA GLN A 180 1.16 11.80 -1.97
C GLN A 180 2.59 11.41 -2.35
N ILE A 181 2.78 10.34 -3.12
CA ILE A 181 4.11 9.95 -3.59
C ILE A 181 4.69 11.01 -4.52
N ARG A 182 3.88 11.56 -5.43
CA ARG A 182 4.29 12.66 -6.32
C ARG A 182 4.71 13.89 -5.53
N GLU A 183 3.96 14.27 -4.49
CA GLU A 183 4.33 15.38 -3.60
C GLU A 183 5.65 15.13 -2.87
N CYS A 184 5.85 13.94 -2.30
CA CYS A 184 7.11 13.58 -1.65
C CYS A 184 8.31 13.63 -2.61
N VAL A 185 8.15 13.20 -3.85
CA VAL A 185 9.19 13.27 -4.88
C VAL A 185 9.47 14.72 -5.29
N ALA A 186 8.45 15.56 -5.43
CA ALA A 186 8.61 16.98 -5.75
C ALA A 186 9.42 17.70 -4.67
N ASN A 187 9.03 17.55 -3.40
CA ASN A 187 9.69 18.20 -2.27
C ASN A 187 11.15 17.75 -2.11
N SER A 188 11.45 16.48 -2.45
CA SER A 188 12.82 15.95 -2.40
C SER A 188 13.75 16.53 -3.47
N LYS A 189 13.21 17.06 -4.57
CA LYS A 189 13.98 17.72 -5.63
C LYS A 189 14.28 19.19 -5.32
N GLU A 190 13.40 19.87 -4.58
CA GLU A 190 13.58 21.27 -4.19
C GLU A 190 14.66 21.46 -3.12
N HIS A 191 14.93 20.42 -2.32
CA HIS A 191 15.93 20.45 -1.24
C HIS A 191 17.29 19.84 -1.64
N ARG A 192 17.53 19.62 -2.93
CA ARG A 192 18.83 19.19 -3.50
C ARG A 192 19.43 20.31 -4.32
#